data_AF-A0A3M1SUM2-F1
#
_entry.id   AF-A0A3M1SUM2-F1
#
_cell.length_a   1.000
_cell.length_b   1.000
_cell.length_c   1.000
_cell.angle_alpha   90.00
_cell.angle_beta   90.00
_cell.angle_gamma   90.00
#
_symmetry.space_group_name_H-M   'P 1'
#
loop_
_entity.id
_entity.type
_entity.pdbx_description
1 polymer ?
#
loop_
_entity_poly.entity_id
_entity_poly.type
_entity_poly.pdbx_seq_one_letter_code
_entity_poly.pdbx_strand_id
1 'polypeptide(L)'
;MHDNLRSFLNLLRKEGELIEIDVEVDPFLEIAEIHRRIIAEGGKALFFRKVKGSKFPVVTNLFGTVKRIELAFGEKPERFVRRAVEMVKEALPPKPGVLWKYRDVILSALKFGVSNVGKSRAPVLEVRQSPVDLEALPLLQLWPEDGGHFITLPLVYTESPVNGKHNLGMYRIQRYDKTTTGIHWQIGKGGGFHYFEAEQMNQALPMTIFLGGPPALILSAIAPLPENVPELMLASLLADGRLKVVENPINGHHRLVAEAEFAICGKVPPHKRLPEGPFGDHYGYYSLKHDYPVFEVEA
;
A
#
# COMPACT_ATOMS: atom_id res chain seq x y z
N MET A 1 -3.68 -8.80 -15.92
CA MET A 1 -3.59 -7.95 -14.72
C MET A 1 -2.46 -8.49 -13.86
N HIS A 2 -1.87 -7.64 -13.03
CA HIS A 2 -0.63 -7.96 -12.34
C HIS A 2 -0.90 -8.49 -10.93
N ASP A 3 -0.63 -9.78 -10.72
CA ASP A 3 -0.75 -10.43 -9.41
C ASP A 3 0.29 -9.95 -8.40
N ASN A 4 1.40 -9.37 -8.87
CA ASN A 4 2.49 -8.87 -8.03
C ASN A 4 3.31 -7.77 -8.72
N LEU A 5 4.12 -7.06 -7.95
CA LEU A 5 4.96 -5.96 -8.43
C LEU A 5 5.93 -6.43 -9.52
N ARG A 6 6.58 -7.58 -9.34
CA ARG A 6 7.58 -8.13 -10.29
C ARG A 6 6.98 -8.33 -11.69
N SER A 7 5.75 -8.85 -11.76
CA SER A 7 5.05 -9.02 -13.03
C SER A 7 4.77 -7.68 -13.72
N PHE A 8 4.48 -6.63 -12.95
CA PHE A 8 4.28 -5.28 -13.49
C PHE A 8 5.59 -4.66 -13.97
N LEU A 9 6.67 -4.78 -13.21
CA LEU A 9 8.01 -4.35 -13.65
C LEU A 9 8.44 -5.05 -14.94
N ASN A 10 8.11 -6.34 -15.08
CA ASN A 10 8.39 -7.07 -16.31
C ASN A 10 7.60 -6.53 -17.51
N LEU A 11 6.34 -6.10 -17.32
CA LEU A 11 5.59 -5.43 -18.37
C LEU A 11 6.22 -4.07 -18.70
N LEU A 12 6.50 -3.24 -17.69
CA LEU A 12 7.13 -1.94 -17.92
C LEU A 12 8.46 -2.07 -18.68
N ARG A 13 9.26 -3.11 -18.39
CA ARG A 13 10.48 -3.40 -19.15
C ARG A 13 10.20 -3.70 -20.62
N LYS A 14 9.18 -4.51 -20.91
CA LYS A 14 8.78 -4.87 -22.29
C LYS A 14 8.25 -3.67 -23.07
N GLU A 15 7.46 -2.82 -22.41
CA GLU A 15 6.87 -1.61 -22.98
C GLU A 15 7.86 -0.43 -23.05
N GLY A 16 9.11 -0.63 -22.62
CA GLY A 16 10.13 0.42 -22.58
C GLY A 16 9.82 1.53 -21.57
N GLU A 17 8.97 1.28 -20.57
CA GLU A 17 8.51 2.20 -19.53
C GLU A 17 9.29 2.07 -18.19
N LEU A 18 10.35 1.27 -18.17
CA LEU A 18 11.24 1.09 -17.02
C LEU A 18 12.69 1.41 -17.40
N ILE A 19 13.38 2.17 -16.55
CA ILE A 19 14.84 2.35 -16.59
C ILE A 19 15.43 1.62 -15.39
N GLU A 20 16.48 0.84 -15.65
CA GLU A 20 17.26 0.20 -14.60
C GLU A 20 18.56 0.95 -14.41
N ILE A 21 18.91 1.23 -13.15
CA ILE A 21 20.06 2.02 -12.75
C ILE A 21 20.99 1.11 -11.95
N ASP A 22 22.15 0.80 -12.54
CA ASP A 22 23.17 -0.12 -11.98
C ASP A 22 24.27 0.58 -11.18
N VAL A 23 24.34 1.92 -11.31
CA VAL A 23 25.22 2.76 -10.48
C VAL A 23 24.63 2.81 -9.06
N GLU A 24 25.49 2.79 -8.06
CA GLU A 24 25.07 2.95 -6.67
C GLU A 24 24.53 4.37 -6.45
N VAL A 25 23.35 4.49 -5.86
CA VAL A 25 22.69 5.78 -5.57
C VAL A 25 22.36 5.86 -4.08
N ASP A 26 22.55 7.04 -3.49
CA ASP A 26 22.27 7.29 -2.08
C ASP A 26 20.75 7.48 -1.84
N PRO A 27 20.13 6.75 -0.89
CA PRO A 27 18.74 6.99 -0.51
C PRO A 27 18.55 8.34 0.21
N PHE A 28 19.64 8.97 0.67
CA PHE A 28 19.65 10.34 1.16
C PHE A 28 19.68 11.32 -0.01
N LEU A 29 18.53 11.92 -0.32
CA LEU A 29 18.31 12.98 -1.33
C LEU A 29 18.54 12.60 -2.80
N GLU A 30 19.51 11.75 -3.14
CA GLU A 30 19.87 11.49 -4.55
C GLU A 30 18.77 10.76 -5.31
N ILE A 31 18.20 9.68 -4.75
CA ILE A 31 17.06 8.98 -5.37
C ILE A 31 15.90 9.95 -5.61
N ALA A 32 15.61 10.83 -4.63
CA ALA A 32 14.53 11.79 -4.71
C ALA A 32 14.76 12.84 -5.80
N GLU A 33 15.98 13.37 -5.93
CA GLU A 33 16.33 14.34 -6.97
C GLU A 33 16.28 13.73 -8.38
N ILE A 34 16.79 12.50 -8.54
CA ILE A 34 16.69 11.77 -9.82
C ILE A 34 15.23 11.55 -10.18
N HIS A 35 14.42 11.04 -9.24
CA HIS A 35 12.98 10.86 -9.44
C HIS A 35 12.33 12.17 -9.88
N ARG A 36 12.58 13.26 -9.15
CA ARG A 36 11.94 14.57 -9.37
C ARG A 36 12.17 15.11 -10.78
N ARG A 37 13.39 14.98 -11.32
CA ARG A 37 13.69 15.37 -12.70
C ARG A 37 12.95 14.50 -13.71
N ILE A 38 13.00 13.18 -13.52
CA ILE A 38 12.40 12.22 -14.44
C ILE A 38 10.87 12.38 -14.50
N ILE A 39 10.19 12.55 -13.36
CA ILE A 39 8.74 12.73 -13.36
C ILE A 39 8.31 14.07 -13.97
N ALA A 40 9.10 15.15 -13.79
CA ALA A 40 8.81 16.45 -14.39
C ALA A 40 8.82 16.43 -15.93
N GLU A 41 9.60 15.52 -16.52
CA GLU A 41 9.67 15.29 -17.97
C GLU A 41 8.68 14.20 -18.45
N GLY A 42 7.80 13.69 -17.58
CA GLY A 42 6.91 12.58 -17.90
C GLY A 42 7.64 11.25 -18.16
N GLY A 43 8.85 11.11 -17.60
CA GLY A 43 9.74 9.99 -17.84
C GLY A 43 9.30 8.66 -17.21
N LYS A 44 10.16 7.66 -17.36
CA LYS A 44 9.91 6.24 -17.07
C LYS A 44 9.91 5.93 -15.57
N ALA A 45 9.38 4.76 -15.20
CA ALA A 45 9.61 4.19 -13.88
C ALA A 45 11.11 3.91 -13.68
N LEU A 46 11.59 4.00 -12.44
CA LEU A 46 13.01 3.88 -12.11
C LEU A 46 13.24 2.68 -11.20
N PHE A 47 14.19 1.82 -11.55
CA PHE A 47 14.61 0.69 -10.74
C PHE A 47 16.10 0.82 -10.37
N PHE A 48 16.36 1.27 -9.15
CA PHE A 48 17.69 1.42 -8.58
C PHE A 48 18.14 0.07 -8.02
N ARG A 49 19.05 -0.61 -8.74
CA ARG A 49 19.50 -1.97 -8.38
C ARG A 49 20.47 -1.98 -7.22
N LYS A 50 21.22 -0.89 -7.02
CA LYS A 50 22.20 -0.73 -5.93
C LYS A 50 21.90 0.56 -5.18
N VAL A 51 21.54 0.40 -3.92
CA VAL A 51 21.23 1.52 -3.03
C VAL A 51 22.22 1.49 -1.88
N LYS A 52 22.92 2.60 -1.67
CA LYS A 52 23.98 2.69 -0.68
C LYS A 52 23.46 2.31 0.71
N GLY A 53 24.18 1.43 1.40
CA GLY A 53 23.83 0.97 2.74
C GLY A 53 22.65 0.01 2.82
N SER A 54 22.06 -0.43 1.70
CA SER A 54 20.97 -1.42 1.69
C SER A 54 21.25 -2.61 0.78
N LYS A 55 20.76 -3.79 1.20
CA LYS A 55 20.75 -5.00 0.37
C LYS A 55 19.55 -5.06 -0.58
N PHE A 56 18.60 -4.14 -0.44
CA PHE A 56 17.38 -4.14 -1.20
C PHE A 56 17.41 -3.05 -2.28
N PRO A 57 16.93 -3.35 -3.49
CA PRO A 57 16.80 -2.34 -4.51
C PRO A 57 15.58 -1.46 -4.24
N VAL A 58 15.53 -0.28 -4.87
CA VAL A 58 14.41 0.66 -4.77
C VAL A 58 13.75 0.83 -6.13
N VAL A 59 12.42 0.82 -6.14
CA VAL A 59 11.64 1.17 -7.33
C VAL A 59 10.81 2.41 -7.05
N THR A 60 10.85 3.38 -7.95
CA THR A 60 10.07 4.61 -7.85
C THR A 60 9.40 4.98 -9.17
N ASN A 61 8.54 6.00 -9.12
CA ASN A 61 7.87 6.55 -10.30
C ASN A 61 6.96 5.54 -11.07
N LEU A 62 6.50 4.49 -10.38
CA LEU A 62 5.64 3.43 -10.92
C LEU A 62 4.40 3.98 -11.63
N PHE A 63 3.75 4.96 -11.02
CA PHE A 63 2.48 5.54 -11.48
C PHE A 63 2.63 6.99 -11.98
N GLY A 64 3.83 7.41 -12.35
CA GLY A 64 4.09 8.81 -12.73
C GLY A 64 3.51 9.27 -14.08
N THR A 65 2.87 8.39 -14.84
CA THR A 65 2.19 8.74 -16.10
C THR A 65 0.86 8.00 -16.23
N VAL A 66 -0.09 8.60 -16.95
CA VAL A 66 -1.39 7.99 -17.27
C VAL A 66 -1.18 6.65 -17.99
N LYS A 67 -0.27 6.59 -18.96
CA LYS A 67 0.09 5.36 -19.67
C LYS A 67 0.47 4.22 -18.72
N ARG A 68 1.26 4.48 -17.66
CA ARG A 68 1.64 3.43 -16.70
C ARG A 68 0.48 2.98 -15.81
N ILE A 69 -0.46 3.88 -15.51
CA ILE A 69 -1.72 3.52 -14.83
C ILE A 69 -2.55 2.62 -15.75
N GLU A 70 -2.69 2.96 -17.03
CA GLU A 70 -3.40 2.13 -18.01
C GLU A 70 -2.74 0.75 -18.20
N LEU A 71 -1.40 0.68 -18.25
CA LEU A 71 -0.67 -0.58 -18.30
C LEU A 71 -0.90 -1.45 -17.05
N ALA A 72 -1.07 -0.84 -15.88
CA ALA A 72 -1.28 -1.57 -14.63
C ALA A 72 -2.67 -2.22 -14.56
N PHE A 73 -3.72 -1.50 -14.99
CA PHE A 73 -5.12 -1.86 -14.71
C PHE A 73 -5.95 -2.19 -15.95
N GLY A 74 -5.54 -1.68 -17.12
CA GLY A 74 -6.32 -1.74 -18.35
C GLY A 74 -7.73 -1.14 -18.21
N GLU A 75 -8.57 -1.37 -19.23
CA GLU A 75 -9.92 -0.82 -19.28
C GLU A 75 -10.98 -1.69 -18.56
N LYS A 76 -10.62 -2.92 -18.15
CA LYS A 76 -11.60 -3.87 -17.61
C LYS A 76 -12.27 -3.37 -16.31
N PRO A 77 -11.53 -2.85 -15.31
CA PRO A 77 -12.16 -2.37 -14.08
C PRO A 77 -13.11 -1.20 -14.33
N GLU A 78 -12.71 -0.26 -15.19
CA GLU A 78 -13.54 0.88 -15.57
C GLU A 78 -14.85 0.41 -16.22
N ARG A 79 -14.77 -0.51 -17.19
CA ARG A 79 -15.96 -1.11 -17.81
C ARG A 79 -16.85 -1.81 -16.80
N PHE A 80 -16.27 -2.53 -15.85
CA PHE A 80 -17.04 -3.19 -14.79
C PHE A 80 -17.78 -2.17 -13.91
N VAL A 81 -17.08 -1.14 -13.41
CA VAL A 81 -17.68 -0.09 -12.56
C VAL A 81 -18.80 0.61 -13.31
N ARG A 82 -18.58 0.98 -14.58
CA ARG A 82 -19.59 1.62 -15.40
C ARG A 82 -20.84 0.74 -15.54
N ARG A 83 -20.69 -0.54 -15.89
CA ARG A 83 -21.82 -1.47 -15.98
C ARG A 83 -22.50 -1.71 -14.64
N ALA A 84 -21.77 -1.74 -13.53
CA ALA A 84 -22.34 -1.90 -12.20
C ALA A 84 -23.20 -0.69 -11.81
N VAL A 85 -22.74 0.54 -12.12
CA VAL A 85 -23.52 1.76 -11.92
C VAL A 85 -24.77 1.78 -12.81
N GLU A 86 -24.65 1.39 -14.08
CA GLU A 86 -25.80 1.23 -14.99
C GLU A 86 -26.82 0.22 -14.45
N MET A 87 -26.35 -0.92 -13.93
CA MET A 87 -27.20 -1.94 -13.27
C MET A 87 -27.95 -1.36 -12.06
N VAL A 88 -27.26 -0.64 -11.16
CA VAL A 88 -27.89 -0.04 -9.97
C VAL A 88 -28.94 0.99 -10.36
N LYS A 89 -28.67 1.83 -11.37
CA LYS A 89 -29.63 2.81 -11.89
C LYS A 89 -30.86 2.13 -12.50
N GLU A 90 -30.68 1.07 -13.30
CA GLU A 90 -31.80 0.36 -13.93
C GLU A 90 -32.57 -0.56 -12.98
N ALA A 91 -31.95 -1.00 -11.89
CA ALA A 91 -32.58 -1.74 -10.81
C ALA A 91 -33.49 -0.87 -9.93
N LEU A 92 -33.59 0.44 -10.20
CA LEU A 92 -34.47 1.37 -9.50
C LEU A 92 -35.48 1.97 -10.49
N PRO A 93 -36.75 1.53 -10.50
CA PRO A 93 -37.38 0.52 -9.63
C PRO A 93 -36.96 -0.92 -9.98
N PRO A 94 -37.05 -1.88 -9.03
CA PRO A 94 -36.60 -3.26 -9.22
C PRO A 94 -37.38 -3.97 -10.33
N LYS A 95 -36.69 -4.31 -11.42
CA LYS A 95 -37.25 -5.01 -12.59
C LYS A 95 -36.70 -6.43 -12.70
N PRO A 96 -37.54 -7.48 -12.90
CA PRO A 96 -37.08 -8.88 -12.96
C PRO A 96 -36.02 -9.15 -14.04
N GLY A 97 -36.07 -8.44 -15.17
CA GLY A 97 -35.13 -8.63 -16.28
C GLY A 97 -33.72 -8.07 -16.08
N VAL A 98 -33.50 -7.25 -15.03
CA VAL A 98 -32.20 -6.60 -14.78
C VAL A 98 -31.13 -7.63 -14.42
N LEU A 99 -31.47 -8.60 -13.57
CA LEU A 99 -30.53 -9.66 -13.18
C LEU A 99 -30.04 -10.48 -14.39
N TRP A 100 -30.93 -10.75 -15.35
CA TRP A 100 -30.56 -11.46 -16.59
C TRP A 100 -29.71 -10.58 -17.53
N LYS A 101 -30.06 -9.30 -17.68
CA LYS A 101 -29.32 -8.32 -18.50
C LYS A 101 -27.89 -8.10 -17.99
N TYR A 102 -27.69 -8.10 -16.67
CA TYR A 102 -26.39 -7.86 -16.04
C TYR A 102 -25.76 -9.13 -15.44
N ARG A 103 -26.13 -10.32 -15.94
CA ARG A 103 -25.61 -11.61 -15.46
C ARG A 103 -24.08 -11.68 -15.49
N ASP A 104 -23.43 -11.03 -16.44
CA ASP A 104 -21.98 -11.00 -16.56
C ASP A 104 -21.32 -10.14 -15.47
N VAL A 105 -21.96 -9.06 -15.03
CA VAL A 105 -21.52 -8.24 -13.88
C VAL A 105 -21.64 -9.08 -12.61
N ILE A 106 -22.75 -9.78 -12.43
CA ILE A 106 -22.98 -10.66 -11.28
C ILE A 106 -21.94 -11.79 -11.25
N LEU A 107 -21.73 -12.48 -12.38
CA LEU A 107 -20.74 -13.56 -12.48
C LEU A 107 -19.31 -13.08 -12.27
N SER A 108 -18.99 -11.86 -12.70
CA SER A 108 -17.68 -11.25 -12.46
C SER A 108 -17.51 -10.86 -11.00
N ALA A 109 -18.56 -10.32 -10.36
CA ALA A 109 -18.54 -9.96 -8.94
C ALA A 109 -18.21 -11.15 -8.03
N LEU A 110 -18.69 -12.36 -8.37
CA LEU A 110 -18.37 -13.60 -7.62
C LEU A 110 -16.88 -13.98 -7.63
N LYS A 111 -16.12 -13.46 -8.61
CA LYS A 111 -14.67 -13.68 -8.73
C LYS A 111 -13.87 -12.71 -7.86
N PHE A 112 -14.50 -11.67 -7.32
CA PHE A 112 -13.82 -10.70 -6.48
C PHE A 112 -13.85 -11.09 -5.01
N GLY A 113 -12.90 -10.55 -4.27
CA GLY A 113 -12.69 -10.75 -2.85
C GLY A 113 -11.31 -11.29 -2.53
N VAL A 114 -11.19 -11.91 -1.35
CA VAL A 114 -9.94 -12.52 -0.90
C VAL A 114 -10.01 -14.04 -1.02
N SER A 115 -8.85 -14.67 -1.21
CA SER A 115 -8.71 -16.13 -1.14
C SER A 115 -7.47 -16.51 -0.35
N ASN A 116 -7.62 -17.45 0.59
CA ASN A 116 -6.50 -17.97 1.36
C ASN A 116 -5.64 -18.91 0.49
N VAL A 117 -4.32 -18.75 0.56
CA VAL A 117 -3.34 -19.64 -0.05
C VAL A 117 -2.48 -20.29 1.03
N GLY A 118 -1.90 -21.45 0.70
CA GLY A 118 -0.94 -22.11 1.59
C GLY A 118 0.42 -21.40 1.59
N LYS A 119 1.23 -21.62 2.64
CA LYS A 119 2.55 -21.00 2.82
C LYS A 119 3.48 -21.15 1.60
N SER A 120 3.43 -22.29 0.91
CA SER A 120 4.24 -22.54 -0.30
C SER A 120 3.89 -21.66 -1.50
N ARG A 121 2.76 -20.95 -1.46
CA ARG A 121 2.30 -20.02 -2.51
C ARG A 121 2.26 -18.58 -2.00
N ALA A 122 3.00 -18.26 -0.95
CA ALA A 122 3.08 -16.94 -0.36
C ALA A 122 4.54 -16.47 -0.27
N PRO A 123 5.08 -15.88 -1.35
CA PRO A 123 6.43 -15.34 -1.37
C PRO A 123 6.76 -14.39 -0.22
N VAL A 124 5.76 -13.65 0.30
CA VAL A 124 5.92 -12.77 1.48
C VAL A 124 6.44 -13.50 2.74
N LEU A 125 6.31 -14.82 2.81
CA LEU A 125 6.76 -15.65 3.94
C LEU A 125 8.11 -16.35 3.69
N GLU A 126 8.77 -16.14 2.54
CA GLU A 126 10.04 -16.81 2.20
C GLU A 126 11.17 -16.48 3.18
N VAL A 127 11.19 -15.24 3.68
CA VAL A 127 12.19 -14.76 4.64
C VAL A 127 11.47 -14.09 5.80
N ARG A 128 11.85 -14.46 7.02
CA ARG A 128 11.47 -13.75 8.24
C ARG A 128 12.72 -13.18 8.88
N GLN A 129 12.68 -11.89 9.22
CA GLN A 129 13.79 -11.23 9.89
C GLN A 129 13.47 -11.07 11.38
N SER A 130 14.28 -11.71 12.24
CA SER A 130 14.21 -11.56 13.69
C SER A 130 15.62 -11.76 14.26
N PRO A 131 16.23 -10.76 14.93
CA PRO A 131 15.66 -9.48 15.33
C PRO A 131 15.33 -8.56 14.14
N VAL A 132 14.33 -7.70 14.33
CA VAL A 132 13.93 -6.68 13.34
C VAL A 132 15.06 -5.69 13.15
N ASP A 133 15.31 -5.30 11.89
CA ASP A 133 16.22 -4.20 11.59
C ASP A 133 15.67 -3.35 10.43
N LEU A 134 14.92 -2.30 10.77
CA LEU A 134 14.41 -1.32 9.81
C LEU A 134 15.52 -0.46 9.18
N GLU A 135 16.75 -0.47 9.72
CA GLU A 135 17.89 0.23 9.11
C GLU A 135 18.41 -0.49 7.87
N ALA A 136 18.11 -1.78 7.72
CA ALA A 136 18.46 -2.53 6.51
C ALA A 136 17.60 -2.12 5.29
N LEU A 137 16.43 -1.51 5.51
CA LEU A 137 15.57 -1.02 4.43
C LEU A 137 16.11 0.31 3.87
N PRO A 138 16.06 0.52 2.54
CA PRO A 138 16.51 1.74 1.89
C PRO A 138 15.46 2.85 2.05
N LEU A 139 15.15 3.22 3.29
CA LEU A 139 14.22 4.29 3.59
C LEU A 139 14.77 5.62 3.08
N LEU A 140 13.91 6.48 2.56
CA LEU A 140 14.33 7.65 1.80
C LEU A 140 14.31 8.89 2.69
N GLN A 141 15.32 9.75 2.54
CA GLN A 141 15.19 11.14 2.91
C GLN A 141 14.98 11.94 1.63
N LEU A 142 13.83 12.60 1.50
CA LEU A 142 13.42 13.21 0.23
C LEU A 142 13.94 14.63 0.09
N TRP A 143 13.93 15.37 1.20
CA TRP A 143 14.29 16.78 1.25
C TRP A 143 15.32 17.07 2.34
N PRO A 144 16.13 18.14 2.18
CA PRO A 144 17.21 18.46 3.11
C PRO A 144 16.76 18.66 4.57
N GLU A 145 15.54 19.19 4.79
CA GLU A 145 15.01 19.48 6.14
C GLU A 145 14.02 18.43 6.64
N ASP A 146 13.85 17.31 5.92
CA ASP A 146 13.08 16.18 6.43
C ASP A 146 13.68 15.69 7.76
N GLY A 147 12.83 15.41 8.74
CA GLY A 147 13.23 15.01 10.10
C GLY A 147 13.85 13.62 10.22
N GLY A 148 14.05 12.91 9.10
CA GLY A 148 14.64 11.58 9.07
C GLY A 148 14.32 10.82 7.78
N HIS A 149 14.27 9.49 7.89
CA HIS A 149 14.00 8.59 6.77
C HIS A 149 12.56 8.11 6.79
N PHE A 150 11.93 8.06 5.62
CA PHE A 150 10.51 7.81 5.45
C PHE A 150 10.22 6.63 4.53
N ILE A 151 9.14 5.92 4.85
CA ILE A 151 8.41 5.09 3.89
C ILE A 151 7.30 5.97 3.31
N THR A 152 7.33 6.15 1.99
CA THR A 152 6.47 7.11 1.27
C THR A 152 5.31 6.47 0.55
N LEU A 153 5.39 5.16 0.27
CA LEU A 153 4.34 4.38 -0.36
C LEU A 153 3.94 3.14 0.49
N PRO A 154 3.74 3.29 1.83
CA PRO A 154 3.32 2.20 2.70
C PRO A 154 1.83 1.89 2.52
N LEU A 155 1.47 0.62 2.49
CA LEU A 155 0.06 0.21 2.54
C LEU A 155 -0.23 -0.30 3.95
N VAL A 156 -0.82 0.56 4.75
CA VAL A 156 -1.08 0.32 6.17
C VAL A 156 -2.44 -0.35 6.33
N TYR A 157 -2.41 -1.56 6.89
CA TYR A 157 -3.59 -2.36 7.17
C TYR A 157 -3.88 -2.43 8.67
N THR A 158 -5.13 -2.16 9.04
CA THR A 158 -5.64 -2.24 10.42
C THR A 158 -7.07 -2.76 10.42
N GLU A 159 -7.49 -3.33 11.55
CA GLU A 159 -8.88 -3.73 11.80
C GLU A 159 -9.43 -3.04 13.05
N SER A 160 -10.69 -2.60 13.01
CA SER A 160 -11.38 -2.04 14.17
C SER A 160 -11.46 -3.08 15.30
N PRO A 161 -11.01 -2.75 16.52
CA PRO A 161 -11.15 -3.65 17.66
C PRO A 161 -12.61 -3.83 18.11
N VAL A 162 -13.53 -2.98 17.66
CA VAL A 162 -14.94 -3.01 18.06
C VAL A 162 -15.77 -3.90 17.15
N ASN A 163 -15.57 -3.79 15.83
CA ASN A 163 -16.44 -4.43 14.84
C ASN A 163 -15.70 -5.27 13.78
N GLY A 164 -14.36 -5.32 13.82
CA GLY A 164 -13.54 -6.11 12.90
C GLY A 164 -13.53 -5.60 11.45
N LYS A 165 -14.06 -4.40 11.18
CA LYS A 165 -13.94 -3.80 9.85
C LYS A 165 -12.48 -3.46 9.59
N HIS A 166 -12.01 -3.79 8.39
CA HIS A 166 -10.65 -3.50 7.97
C HIS A 166 -10.56 -2.13 7.27
N ASN A 167 -9.35 -1.58 7.28
CA ASN A 167 -8.98 -0.45 6.46
C ASN A 167 -7.59 -0.70 5.87
N LEU A 168 -7.42 -0.32 4.60
CA LEU A 168 -6.13 -0.23 3.95
C LEU A 168 -5.90 1.23 3.52
N GLY A 169 -4.92 1.90 4.12
CA GLY A 169 -4.62 3.30 3.83
C GLY A 169 -3.15 3.53 3.52
N MET A 170 -2.85 4.67 2.91
CA MET A 170 -1.47 5.14 2.73
C MET A 170 -1.17 6.28 3.69
N TYR A 171 -0.29 6.01 4.67
CA TYR A 171 0.11 6.96 5.70
C TYR A 171 1.62 7.01 5.76
N ARG A 172 2.26 8.18 5.59
CA ARG A 172 3.73 8.26 5.64
C ARG A 172 4.23 7.74 7.00
N ILE A 173 5.34 7.00 6.95
CA ILE A 173 5.93 6.36 8.13
C ILE A 173 7.34 6.88 8.30
N GLN A 174 7.65 7.51 9.44
CA GLN A 174 9.01 7.94 9.77
C GLN A 174 9.70 6.86 10.59
N ARG A 175 10.88 6.41 10.20
CA ARG A 175 11.69 5.52 11.06
C ARG A 175 12.38 6.32 12.16
N TYR A 176 12.24 5.88 13.40
CA TYR A 176 12.99 6.41 14.53
C TYR A 176 14.23 5.58 14.82
N ASP A 177 14.08 4.25 14.86
CA ASP A 177 15.16 3.30 15.12
C ASP A 177 14.92 1.98 14.36
N LYS A 178 15.66 0.93 14.70
CA LYS A 178 15.59 -0.41 14.10
C LYS A 178 14.22 -1.09 14.22
N THR A 179 13.40 -0.67 15.17
CA THR A 179 12.19 -1.36 15.63
C THR A 179 10.98 -0.44 15.78
N THR A 180 11.16 0.88 15.72
CA THR A 180 10.07 1.83 15.92
C THR A 180 9.94 2.86 14.82
N THR A 181 8.68 3.22 14.53
CA THR A 181 8.34 4.24 13.54
C THR A 181 7.21 5.15 14.02
N GLY A 182 7.16 6.39 13.55
CA GLY A 182 5.99 7.25 13.65
C GLY A 182 5.00 6.96 12.54
N ILE A 183 3.71 6.85 12.88
CA ILE A 183 2.64 6.69 11.88
C ILE A 183 1.80 7.97 11.75
N HIS A 184 1.91 8.61 10.59
CA HIS A 184 1.15 9.82 10.29
C HIS A 184 -0.20 9.48 9.64
N TRP A 185 -1.11 8.86 10.40
CA TRP A 185 -2.52 8.84 10.02
C TRP A 185 -3.19 10.15 10.42
N GLN A 186 -4.13 10.62 9.60
CA GLN A 186 -4.95 11.77 9.97
C GLN A 186 -6.08 11.34 10.90
N ILE A 187 -6.37 12.18 11.89
CA ILE A 187 -7.53 12.01 12.77
C ILE A 187 -8.80 12.01 11.90
N GLY A 188 -9.64 10.98 12.03
CA GLY A 188 -10.87 10.84 11.24
C GLY A 188 -10.71 10.18 9.86
N LYS A 189 -9.57 9.54 9.59
CA LYS A 189 -9.39 8.60 8.46
C LYS A 189 -9.31 7.17 8.99
N GLY A 190 -9.60 6.17 8.15
CA GLY A 190 -9.78 4.76 8.53
C GLY A 190 -8.90 4.26 9.68
N GLY A 191 -7.58 4.15 9.48
CA GLY A 191 -6.66 3.70 10.53
C GLY A 191 -6.64 4.58 11.79
N GLY A 192 -6.85 5.89 11.65
CA GLY A 192 -6.97 6.82 12.78
C GLY A 192 -8.22 6.57 13.64
N PHE A 193 -9.35 6.16 13.03
CA PHE A 193 -10.53 5.73 13.78
C PHE A 193 -10.28 4.42 14.54
N HIS A 194 -9.66 3.43 13.90
CA HIS A 194 -9.33 2.17 14.55
C HIS A 194 -8.38 2.38 15.74
N TYR A 195 -7.41 3.28 15.60
CA TYR A 195 -6.51 3.62 16.70
C TYR A 195 -7.23 4.38 17.81
N PHE A 196 -8.12 5.31 17.48
CA PHE A 196 -8.94 6.00 18.48
C PHE A 196 -9.78 4.99 19.30
N GLU A 197 -10.42 4.02 18.66
CA GLU A 197 -11.16 2.95 19.34
C GLU A 197 -10.25 2.11 20.25
N ALA A 198 -9.07 1.70 19.76
CA ALA A 198 -8.09 0.96 20.55
C ALA A 198 -7.57 1.77 21.76
N GLU A 199 -7.34 3.08 21.56
CA GLU A 199 -6.90 4.00 22.61
C GLU A 199 -7.97 4.18 23.69
N GLN A 200 -9.26 4.31 23.33
CA GLN A 200 -10.36 4.34 24.31
C GLN A 200 -10.48 3.05 25.11
N MET A 201 -10.08 1.92 24.54
CA MET A 201 -10.07 0.61 25.18
C MET A 201 -8.75 0.33 25.92
N ASN A 202 -7.80 1.26 25.91
CA ASN A 202 -6.45 1.13 26.47
C ASN A 202 -5.73 -0.18 26.03
N GLN A 203 -5.87 -0.51 24.74
CA GLN A 203 -5.21 -1.67 24.13
C GLN A 203 -4.37 -1.26 22.92
N ALA A 204 -3.34 -2.05 22.61
CA ALA A 204 -2.54 -1.81 21.42
C ALA A 204 -3.32 -2.24 20.16
N LEU A 205 -3.23 -1.45 19.10
CA LEU A 205 -3.82 -1.78 17.80
C LEU A 205 -2.83 -2.62 16.97
N PRO A 206 -3.16 -3.87 16.59
CA PRO A 206 -2.36 -4.61 15.61
C PRO A 206 -2.30 -3.84 14.29
N MET A 207 -1.13 -3.82 13.66
CA MET A 207 -0.94 -3.14 12.39
C MET A 207 0.04 -3.90 11.49
N THR A 208 -0.25 -3.90 10.19
CA THR A 208 0.63 -4.48 9.17
C THR A 208 0.91 -3.44 8.09
N ILE A 209 2.19 -3.20 7.78
CA ILE A 209 2.59 -2.37 6.65
C ILE A 209 3.02 -3.29 5.51
N PHE A 210 2.34 -3.20 4.37
CA PHE A 210 2.79 -3.84 3.14
C PHE A 210 3.60 -2.87 2.29
N LEU A 211 4.72 -3.35 1.75
CA LEU A 211 5.49 -2.65 0.72
C LEU A 211 5.48 -3.48 -0.57
N GLY A 212 5.25 -2.82 -1.70
CA GLY A 212 5.06 -3.48 -2.98
C GLY A 212 3.74 -4.25 -3.04
N GLY A 213 3.80 -5.46 -3.60
CA GLY A 213 2.60 -6.26 -3.85
C GLY A 213 1.90 -5.94 -5.18
N PRO A 214 0.66 -6.42 -5.37
CA PRO A 214 -0.10 -6.15 -6.59
C PRO A 214 -0.28 -4.62 -6.77
N PRO A 215 -0.08 -4.06 -7.98
CA PRO A 215 -0.35 -2.64 -8.25
C PRO A 215 -1.78 -2.22 -7.87
N ALA A 216 -2.73 -3.15 -7.98
CA ALA A 216 -4.13 -2.98 -7.59
C ALA A 216 -4.30 -2.70 -6.09
N LEU A 217 -3.47 -3.32 -5.25
CA LEU A 217 -3.47 -3.09 -3.80
C LEU A 217 -3.00 -1.67 -3.49
N ILE A 218 -1.93 -1.22 -4.15
CA ILE A 218 -1.39 0.13 -3.99
C ILE A 218 -2.45 1.19 -4.33
N LEU A 219 -3.07 1.07 -5.51
CA LEU A 219 -4.09 2.02 -5.94
C LEU A 219 -5.31 2.00 -5.01
N SER A 220 -5.70 0.81 -4.54
CA SER A 220 -6.85 0.69 -3.62
C SER A 220 -6.65 1.44 -2.31
N ALA A 221 -5.42 1.54 -1.81
CA ALA A 221 -5.10 2.20 -0.55
C ALA A 221 -5.19 3.74 -0.61
N ILE A 222 -5.21 4.32 -1.82
CA ILE A 222 -5.34 5.77 -2.05
C ILE A 222 -6.68 6.17 -2.66
N ALA A 223 -7.51 5.20 -3.07
CA ALA A 223 -8.78 5.47 -3.72
C ALA A 223 -9.77 6.08 -2.71
N PRO A 224 -10.44 7.20 -3.05
CA PRO A 224 -11.47 7.80 -2.19
C PRO A 224 -12.74 6.94 -2.25
N LEU A 225 -12.80 5.90 -1.43
CA LEU A 225 -13.94 5.00 -1.35
C LEU A 225 -15.00 5.49 -0.36
N PRO A 226 -16.30 5.21 -0.61
CA PRO A 226 -17.32 5.34 0.41
C PRO A 226 -16.99 4.43 1.61
N GLU A 227 -17.35 4.85 2.83
CA GLU A 227 -16.99 4.16 4.09
C GLU A 227 -17.38 2.66 4.15
N ASN A 228 -18.36 2.24 3.36
CA ASN A 228 -18.86 0.86 3.35
C ASN A 228 -18.30 0.01 2.20
N VAL A 229 -17.38 0.53 1.38
CA VAL A 229 -16.73 -0.23 0.30
C VAL A 229 -15.33 -0.62 0.75
N PRO A 230 -15.06 -1.92 1.02
CA PRO A 230 -13.76 -2.32 1.53
C PRO A 230 -12.66 -2.22 0.46
N GLU A 231 -11.51 -1.67 0.81
CA GLU A 231 -10.41 -1.40 -0.12
C GLU A 231 -9.88 -2.70 -0.74
N LEU A 232 -9.86 -3.80 0.01
CA LEU A 232 -9.44 -5.10 -0.51
C LEU A 232 -10.38 -5.64 -1.61
N MET A 233 -11.66 -5.25 -1.60
CA MET A 233 -12.59 -5.59 -2.68
C MET A 233 -12.26 -4.79 -3.93
N LEU A 234 -11.93 -3.50 -3.79
CA LEU A 234 -11.45 -2.67 -4.90
C LEU A 234 -10.14 -3.23 -5.47
N ALA A 235 -9.19 -3.61 -4.62
CA ALA A 235 -7.94 -4.25 -5.06
C ALA A 235 -8.21 -5.51 -5.88
N SER A 236 -9.17 -6.35 -5.45
CA SER A 236 -9.55 -7.55 -6.19
C SER A 236 -10.21 -7.24 -7.54
N LEU A 237 -11.07 -6.22 -7.59
CA LEU A 237 -11.67 -5.75 -8.85
C LEU A 237 -10.58 -5.24 -9.82
N LEU A 238 -9.67 -4.41 -9.32
CA LEU A 238 -8.52 -3.87 -10.04
C LEU A 238 -7.46 -4.92 -10.37
N ALA A 239 -7.53 -6.11 -9.79
CA ALA A 239 -6.69 -7.25 -10.14
C ALA A 239 -7.38 -8.24 -11.10
N ASP A 240 -8.68 -8.07 -11.38
CA ASP A 240 -9.50 -8.98 -12.22
C ASP A 240 -9.48 -10.41 -11.65
N GLY A 241 -9.50 -10.52 -10.32
CA GLY A 241 -9.37 -11.78 -9.62
C GLY A 241 -9.21 -11.61 -8.10
N ARG A 242 -9.26 -12.72 -7.37
CA ARG A 242 -9.16 -12.70 -5.91
C ARG A 242 -7.77 -12.27 -5.45
N LEU A 243 -7.73 -11.40 -4.44
CA LEU A 243 -6.50 -11.08 -3.74
C LEU A 243 -6.06 -12.29 -2.90
N LYS A 244 -4.87 -12.81 -3.20
CA LYS A 244 -4.29 -13.95 -2.49
C LYS A 244 -3.74 -13.49 -1.14
N VAL A 245 -4.23 -14.09 -0.07
CA VAL A 245 -3.77 -13.82 1.30
C VAL A 245 -3.32 -15.11 1.99
N VAL A 246 -2.46 -14.99 2.99
CA VAL A 246 -1.94 -16.13 3.76
C VAL A 246 -2.07 -15.84 5.26
N GLU A 247 -2.28 -16.89 6.05
CA GLU A 247 -2.24 -16.79 7.51
C GLU A 247 -0.86 -16.33 7.99
N ASN A 248 -0.86 -15.38 8.93
CA ASN A 248 0.37 -14.89 9.52
C ASN A 248 0.95 -15.96 10.44
N PRO A 249 2.24 -16.32 10.31
CA PRO A 249 2.87 -17.26 11.25
C PRO A 249 3.02 -16.70 12.67
N ILE A 250 2.78 -15.41 12.89
CA ILE A 250 2.85 -14.74 14.18
C ILE A 250 1.42 -14.54 14.69
N ASN A 251 1.14 -15.13 15.87
CA ASN A 251 -0.18 -15.04 16.49
C ASN A 251 -0.55 -13.60 16.82
N GLY A 252 -1.83 -13.26 16.66
CA GLY A 252 -2.36 -11.92 16.98
C GLY A 252 -2.10 -10.86 15.92
N HIS A 253 -1.68 -11.26 14.71
CA HIS A 253 -1.48 -10.37 13.57
C HIS A 253 -2.40 -10.73 12.40
N HIS A 254 -2.64 -9.75 11.53
CA HIS A 254 -3.50 -9.88 10.36
C HIS A 254 -2.93 -10.86 9.34
N ARG A 255 -3.82 -11.43 8.51
CA ARG A 255 -3.42 -12.16 7.29
C ARG A 255 -2.60 -11.26 6.37
N LEU A 256 -1.62 -11.86 5.71
CA LEU A 256 -0.69 -11.13 4.84
C LEU A 256 -1.11 -11.25 3.38
N VAL A 257 -0.91 -10.18 2.59
CA VAL A 257 -1.01 -10.28 1.13
C VAL A 257 0.14 -11.14 0.63
N ALA A 258 -0.18 -12.28 0.03
CA ALA A 258 0.77 -13.35 -0.27
C ALA A 258 1.91 -12.90 -1.19
N GLU A 259 1.62 -11.94 -2.07
CA GLU A 259 2.50 -11.44 -3.13
C GLU A 259 3.16 -10.09 -2.79
N ALA A 260 3.01 -9.58 -1.56
CA ALA A 260 3.73 -8.39 -1.10
C ALA A 260 5.24 -8.65 -1.04
N GLU A 261 6.06 -7.64 -1.34
CA GLU A 261 7.52 -7.79 -1.25
C GLU A 261 7.98 -7.75 0.21
N PHE A 262 7.32 -6.92 1.04
CA PHE A 262 7.52 -6.87 2.48
C PHE A 262 6.17 -6.78 3.19
N ALA A 263 6.08 -7.45 4.35
CA ALA A 263 5.03 -7.25 5.33
C ALA A 263 5.68 -7.01 6.70
N ILE A 264 5.57 -5.79 7.21
CA ILE A 264 6.13 -5.37 8.49
C ILE A 264 4.99 -5.44 9.51
N CYS A 265 5.11 -6.33 10.51
CA CYS A 265 4.06 -6.64 11.47
C CYS A 265 4.42 -6.08 12.84
N GLY A 266 3.43 -5.55 13.56
CA GLY A 266 3.66 -4.98 14.87
C GLY A 266 2.39 -4.46 15.51
N LYS A 267 2.54 -3.55 16.47
CA LYS A 267 1.41 -2.96 17.18
C LYS A 267 1.64 -1.47 17.43
N VAL A 268 0.55 -0.74 17.56
CA VAL A 268 0.55 0.67 17.96
C VAL A 268 0.00 0.75 19.38
N PRO A 269 0.85 0.87 20.41
CA PRO A 269 0.40 1.02 21.80
C PRO A 269 -0.46 2.28 22.00
N PRO A 270 -1.44 2.23 22.91
CA PRO A 270 -2.28 3.38 23.22
C PRO A 270 -1.44 4.47 23.89
N HIS A 271 -1.80 5.73 23.69
CA HIS A 271 -1.22 6.90 24.35
C HIS A 271 0.28 7.19 24.10
N LYS A 272 1.03 6.29 23.44
CA LYS A 272 2.44 6.48 23.14
C LYS A 272 2.60 7.25 21.82
N ARG A 273 3.17 8.44 21.92
CA ARG A 273 3.46 9.29 20.76
C ARG A 273 4.91 9.77 20.82
N LEU A 274 5.51 9.94 19.65
CA LEU A 274 6.83 10.54 19.48
C LEU A 274 6.74 11.56 18.35
N PRO A 275 7.62 12.56 18.33
CA PRO A 275 7.54 13.57 17.31
C PRO A 275 8.00 13.07 15.95
N GLU A 276 7.17 13.31 14.94
CA GLU A 276 7.42 13.07 13.52
C GLU A 276 7.65 14.39 12.79
N GLY A 277 8.40 14.36 11.70
CA GLY A 277 8.70 15.51 10.85
C GLY A 277 9.86 16.37 11.37
N PRO A 278 10.16 17.50 10.69
CA PRO A 278 9.44 18.06 9.54
C PRO A 278 9.44 17.15 8.31
N PHE A 279 8.53 17.37 7.36
CA PHE A 279 8.46 16.60 6.12
C PHE A 279 7.96 17.46 4.96
N GLY A 280 8.67 17.45 3.83
CA GLY A 280 8.25 18.16 2.61
C GLY A 280 7.00 17.53 1.99
N ASP A 281 5.88 18.25 2.00
CA ASP A 281 4.59 17.75 1.55
C ASP A 281 4.24 18.09 0.10
N HIS A 282 3.07 17.63 -0.35
CA HIS A 282 2.58 17.80 -1.71
C HIS A 282 2.24 19.25 -2.09
N TYR A 283 2.14 20.18 -1.14
CA TYR A 283 1.97 21.61 -1.41
C TYR A 283 3.31 22.31 -1.67
N GLY A 284 4.43 21.62 -1.49
CA GLY A 284 5.78 22.18 -1.66
C GLY A 284 6.30 22.93 -0.43
N TYR A 285 5.71 22.67 0.75
CA TYR A 285 6.16 23.23 2.03
C TYR A 285 6.54 22.11 3.00
N TYR A 286 7.31 22.47 4.04
CA TYR A 286 7.55 21.55 5.14
C TYR A 286 6.36 21.57 6.10
N SER A 287 5.70 20.42 6.23
CA SER A 287 4.86 20.14 7.39
C SER A 287 5.72 20.18 8.64
N LEU A 288 5.30 20.94 9.65
CA LEU A 288 6.04 21.07 10.90
C LEU A 288 6.02 19.77 11.72
N LYS A 289 6.96 19.70 12.65
CA LYS A 289 7.07 18.60 13.61
C LYS A 289 5.84 18.53 14.52
N HIS A 290 5.27 17.33 14.68
CA HIS A 290 4.15 17.08 15.60
C HIS A 290 4.23 15.66 16.16
N ASP A 291 3.59 15.40 17.30
CA ASP A 291 3.55 14.09 17.92
C ASP A 291 2.55 13.17 17.20
N TYR A 292 3.01 11.97 16.82
CA TYR A 292 2.20 10.92 16.20
C TYR A 292 2.36 9.59 16.93
N PRO A 293 1.38 8.67 16.81
CA PRO A 293 1.49 7.35 17.43
C PRO A 293 2.73 6.59 16.98
N VAL A 294 3.27 5.80 17.90
CA VAL A 294 4.44 4.95 17.64
C VAL A 294 3.97 3.57 17.21
N PHE A 295 4.47 3.08 16.09
CA PHE A 295 4.38 1.68 15.71
C PHE A 295 5.63 0.94 16.19
N GLU A 296 5.42 -0.12 16.96
CA GLU A 296 6.44 -1.02 17.46
C GLU A 296 6.44 -2.28 16.60
N VAL A 297 7.54 -2.50 15.89
CA VAL A 297 7.69 -3.60 14.93
C VAL A 297 8.15 -4.87 15.64
N GLU A 298 7.48 -5.98 15.33
CA GLU A 298 7.75 -7.30 15.88
C GLU A 298 8.41 -8.26 14.86
N ALA A 299 8.14 -8.08 13.56
CA ALA A 299 8.71 -8.90 12.47
C ALA A 299 8.64 -8.25 11.10
#